data_AF-A0A7S0GBZ1-F1
#
_entry.id   AF-A0A7S0GBZ1-F1
#
_cell.length_a   1.000
_cell.length_b   1.000
_cell.length_c   1.000
_cell.angle_alpha   90.00
_cell.angle_beta   90.00
_cell.angle_gamma   90.00
#
_symmetry.space_group_name_H-M   'P 1'
#
loop_
_entity.id
_entity.type
_entity.pdbx_description
1 polymer ?
#
loop_
_entity_poly.entity_id
_entity_poly.type
_entity_poly.pdbx_seq_one_letter_code
_entity_poly.pdbx_strand_id
1 'polypeptide(L)'
;MMLMARTTSVAARTLVQARPQTQQKRTFIKWMVNYPDKVMEMKKLQQKGGTMVGQDNPTWLKQPQDKLTSAACLLLTSWGMWQIFTGHWNMAHGINKMDD
;
A
#
# COMPACT_ATOMS: atom_id res chain seq x y z
N MET A 1 -41.94 -5.64 -73.29
CA MET A 1 -40.60 -5.83 -73.84
C MET A 1 -39.64 -5.98 -72.67
N MET A 2 -39.00 -7.15 -72.58
CA MET A 2 -37.86 -7.52 -71.72
C MET A 2 -36.81 -6.39 -71.62
N LEU A 3 -35.89 -6.27 -70.67
CA LEU A 3 -35.20 -7.17 -69.74
C LEU A 3 -34.37 -6.22 -68.85
N MET A 4 -34.11 -6.55 -67.58
CA MET A 4 -32.80 -6.37 -66.92
C MET A 4 -32.91 -6.83 -65.47
N ALA A 5 -32.73 -8.14 -65.30
CA ALA A 5 -32.34 -8.73 -64.04
C ALA A 5 -31.02 -8.09 -63.60
N ARG A 6 -31.04 -7.34 -62.50
CA ARG A 6 -29.82 -7.02 -61.74
C ARG A 6 -29.75 -7.97 -60.56
N THR A 7 -29.20 -9.15 -60.83
CA THR A 7 -28.66 -10.06 -59.83
C THR A 7 -27.52 -9.35 -59.10
N THR A 8 -27.79 -8.80 -57.92
CA THR A 8 -26.73 -8.38 -57.00
C THR A 8 -26.17 -9.61 -56.31
N SER A 9 -24.99 -10.00 -56.78
CA SER A 9 -24.14 -11.05 -56.29
C SER A 9 -23.67 -10.77 -54.84
N VAL A 10 -23.94 -11.77 -53.99
CA VAL A 10 -23.03 -12.35 -52.99
C VAL A 10 -21.97 -11.40 -52.39
N ALA A 11 -22.24 -10.94 -51.17
CA ALA A 11 -21.21 -10.70 -50.17
C ALA A 11 -21.73 -11.16 -48.81
N ALA A 12 -21.87 -12.48 -48.67
CA ALA A 12 -22.00 -13.10 -47.37
C ALA A 12 -20.67 -12.88 -46.62
N ARG A 13 -20.56 -11.74 -45.93
CA ARG A 13 -19.52 -11.54 -44.92
C ARG A 13 -19.78 -12.56 -43.83
N THR A 14 -19.01 -13.64 -43.85
CA THR A 14 -18.89 -14.54 -42.71
C THR A 14 -18.36 -13.72 -41.53
N LEU A 15 -19.27 -13.29 -40.66
CA LEU A 15 -18.91 -12.82 -39.33
C LEU A 15 -18.36 -14.04 -38.59
N VAL A 16 -17.05 -14.25 -38.66
CA VAL A 16 -16.37 -15.12 -37.71
C VAL A 16 -16.56 -14.45 -36.36
N GLN A 17 -17.55 -14.90 -35.59
CA GLN A 17 -17.67 -14.53 -34.19
C GLN A 17 -16.33 -14.88 -33.54
N ALA A 18 -15.58 -13.88 -33.10
CA ALA A 18 -14.42 -14.09 -32.25
C ALA A 18 -14.92 -14.90 -31.06
N ARG A 19 -14.47 -16.16 -30.94
CA ARG A 19 -14.78 -16.98 -29.77
C ARG A 19 -14.40 -16.15 -28.54
N PRO A 20 -15.31 -15.98 -27.55
CA PRO A 20 -14.92 -15.36 -26.29
C PRO A 20 -13.78 -16.21 -25.73
N GLN A 21 -12.61 -15.60 -25.59
CA GLN A 21 -11.48 -16.23 -24.91
C GLN A 21 -11.98 -16.59 -23.51
N THR A 22 -12.18 -17.89 -23.28
CA THR A 22 -12.50 -18.40 -21.95
C THR A 22 -11.27 -18.13 -21.09
N GLN A 23 -11.28 -17.02 -20.36
CA GLN A 23 -10.28 -16.73 -19.36
C GLN A 23 -10.21 -17.96 -18.43
N GLN A 24 -9.07 -18.64 -18.45
CA GLN A 24 -8.83 -19.75 -17.52
C GLN A 24 -9.05 -19.22 -16.11
N LYS A 25 -10.05 -19.78 -15.42
CA LYS A 25 -10.31 -19.49 -14.01
C LYS A 25 -9.16 -20.10 -13.20
N ARG A 26 -8.05 -19.38 -13.10
CA ARG A 26 -6.93 -19.75 -12.22
C ARG A 26 -7.40 -19.53 -10.79
N THR A 27 -8.07 -20.51 -10.20
CA THR A 27 -8.73 -20.43 -8.89
C THR A 27 -7.79 -19.97 -7.78
N PHE A 28 -6.56 -20.48 -7.76
CA PHE A 28 -5.54 -20.09 -6.79
C PHE A 28 -5.07 -18.64 -6.97
N ILE A 29 -4.78 -18.22 -8.21
CA ILE A 29 -4.43 -16.82 -8.52
C ILE A 29 -5.61 -15.89 -8.25
N LYS A 30 -6.83 -16.33 -8.51
CA LYS A 30 -8.05 -15.60 -8.17
C LYS A 30 -8.18 -15.40 -6.67
N TRP A 31 -7.78 -16.36 -5.83
CA TRP A 31 -7.75 -16.21 -4.38
C TRP A 31 -6.65 -15.26 -3.90
N MET A 32 -5.44 -15.36 -4.46
CA MET A 32 -4.34 -14.44 -4.13
C MET A 32 -4.60 -12.99 -4.56
N VAL A 33 -5.30 -12.81 -5.69
CA VAL A 33 -5.59 -11.49 -6.28
C VAL A 33 -6.93 -10.91 -5.83
N ASN A 34 -7.90 -11.74 -5.40
CA ASN A 34 -9.18 -11.30 -4.80
C ASN A 34 -9.20 -11.43 -3.27
N TYR A 35 -8.03 -11.43 -2.61
CA TYR A 35 -8.02 -10.97 -1.22
C TYR A 35 -8.70 -9.60 -1.20
N PRO A 36 -9.62 -9.30 -0.26
CA PRO A 36 -10.28 -7.99 -0.22
C PRO A 36 -9.18 -6.94 -0.34
N ASP A 37 -9.26 -6.14 -1.41
CA ASP A 37 -8.13 -5.51 -2.09
C ASP A 37 -7.57 -4.32 -1.27
N LYS A 38 -7.12 -4.62 -0.05
CA LYS A 38 -6.57 -3.66 0.93
C LYS A 38 -5.28 -3.05 0.42
N VAL A 39 -4.61 -3.71 -0.53
CA VAL A 39 -3.40 -3.18 -1.17
C VAL A 39 -3.73 -1.90 -1.92
N MET A 40 -4.83 -1.88 -2.69
CA MET A 40 -5.25 -0.68 -3.42
C MET A 40 -5.74 0.42 -2.46
N GLU A 41 -6.39 0.05 -1.36
CA GLU A 41 -6.78 0.97 -0.29
C GLU A 41 -5.58 1.62 0.40
N MET A 42 -4.60 0.81 0.82
CA MET A 42 -3.37 1.28 1.46
C MET A 42 -2.51 2.11 0.50
N LYS A 43 -2.44 1.73 -0.78
CA LYS A 43 -1.78 2.51 -1.82
C LYS A 43 -2.42 3.90 -1.97
N LYS A 44 -3.75 3.97 -2.00
CA LYS A 44 -4.48 5.24 -2.04
C LYS A 44 -4.16 6.11 -0.83
N LEU A 45 -4.08 5.53 0.37
CA LEU A 45 -3.73 6.26 1.60
C LEU A 45 -2.29 6.81 1.53
N GLN A 46 -1.32 6.00 1.10
CA GLN A 46 0.08 6.38 1.04
C GLN A 46 0.40 7.40 -0.06
N GLN A 47 -0.37 7.40 -1.14
CA GLN A 47 -0.25 8.34 -2.27
C GLN A 47 -1.13 9.59 -2.13
N LYS A 48 -1.96 9.68 -1.07
CA LYS A 48 -2.81 10.85 -0.80
C LYS A 48 -1.92 12.07 -0.58
N GLY A 49 -2.08 13.09 -1.42
CA GLY A 49 -1.28 14.33 -1.37
C GLY A 49 -0.15 14.42 -2.42
N GLY A 50 -0.01 13.41 -3.28
CA GLY A 50 0.98 13.41 -4.37
C GLY A 50 2.27 12.65 -4.02
N THR A 51 3.14 12.50 -5.02
CA THR A 51 4.46 11.88 -4.86
C THR A 51 5.42 12.86 -4.17
N MET A 52 6.09 12.40 -3.10
CA MET A 52 7.23 13.09 -2.46
C MET A 52 6.91 14.30 -1.55
N VAL A 53 5.68 14.43 -1.05
CA VAL A 53 5.35 15.36 0.07
C VAL A 53 5.76 14.74 1.42
N GLY A 54 7.06 14.49 1.59
CA GLY A 54 7.59 13.99 2.87
C GLY A 54 7.65 15.05 3.97
N GLN A 55 7.47 16.33 3.62
CA GLN A 55 7.69 17.45 4.54
C GLN A 55 6.49 17.68 5.48
N ASP A 56 5.26 17.68 4.95
CA ASP A 56 4.06 17.90 5.75
C ASP A 56 3.48 16.60 6.36
N ASN A 57 3.73 15.45 5.72
CA ASN A 57 3.27 14.15 6.19
C ASN A 57 4.29 13.05 5.88
N PRO A 58 5.32 12.88 6.73
CA PRO A 58 6.39 11.92 6.48
C PRO A 58 5.85 10.49 6.48
N THR A 59 6.49 9.61 5.70
CA THR A 59 6.01 8.23 5.47
C THR A 59 5.75 7.44 6.76
N TRP A 60 6.53 7.70 7.80
CA TRP A 60 6.43 7.03 9.11
C TRP A 60 5.32 7.57 10.01
N LEU A 61 4.53 8.56 9.56
CA LEU A 61 3.40 9.13 10.30
C LEU A 61 2.09 9.13 9.49
N LYS A 62 2.07 8.45 8.33
CA LYS A 62 0.98 8.53 7.36
C LYS A 62 -0.30 7.84 7.82
N GLN A 63 -0.19 6.75 8.57
CA GLN A 63 -1.34 6.05 9.11
C GLN A 63 -1.74 6.67 10.45
N PRO A 64 -3.04 6.71 10.80
CA PRO A 64 -3.48 7.27 12.08
C PRO A 64 -2.88 6.52 13.28
N GLN A 65 -2.62 5.22 13.12
CA GLN A 65 -1.99 4.37 14.13
C GLN A 65 -0.50 4.68 14.30
N ASP A 66 0.18 5.14 13.25
CA ASP A 66 1.60 5.48 13.30
C ASP A 66 1.87 6.59 14.33
N LYS A 67 0.95 7.56 14.46
CA LYS A 67 1.06 8.64 15.46
C LYS A 67 1.17 8.12 16.88
N LEU A 68 0.35 7.11 17.22
CA LEU A 68 0.37 6.49 18.54
C LEU A 68 1.67 5.72 18.75
N THR A 69 2.08 4.94 17.75
CA THR A 69 3.32 4.16 17.80
C THR A 69 4.56 5.05 17.92
N SER A 70 4.63 6.15 17.15
CA SER A 70 5.72 7.12 17.24
C SER A 70 5.76 7.82 18.59
N ALA A 71 4.59 8.19 19.15
CA ALA A 71 4.52 8.79 20.47
C ALA A 71 5.00 7.83 21.57
N ALA A 72 4.57 6.56 21.52
CA ALA A 72 5.03 5.53 22.44
C ALA A 72 6.54 5.28 22.34
N CYS A 73 7.08 5.25 21.12
CA CYS A 73 8.51 5.11 20.87
C CYS A 73 9.30 6.28 21.48
N LEU A 74 8.85 7.52 21.24
CA LEU A 74 9.48 8.72 21.81
C LEU A 74 9.49 8.68 23.34
N LEU A 75 8.35 8.33 23.97
CA LEU A 75 8.28 8.23 25.43
C LEU A 75 9.26 7.19 25.98
N LEU A 76 9.33 6.01 25.38
CA LEU A 76 10.24 4.95 25.80
C LEU A 76 11.71 5.37 25.66
N THR A 77 12.07 5.97 24.53
CA THR A 77 13.44 6.41 24.27
C THR A 77 13.85 7.56 25.19
N SER A 78 12.97 8.55 25.39
CA SER A 78 13.23 9.66 26.32
C SER A 78 13.40 9.18 27.76
N TRP A 79 12.57 8.21 28.19
CA TRP A 79 12.68 7.61 29.51
C TRP A 79 14.01 6.86 29.70
N GLY A 80 14.40 6.03 28.73
CA GLY A 80 15.70 5.35 28.76
C GLY A 80 16.86 6.35 28.77
N MET A 81 16.77 7.41 27.98
CA MET A 81 17.81 8.45 27.94
C MET A 81 17.94 9.21 29.26
N TRP A 82 16.82 9.48 29.93
CA TRP A 82 16.81 10.06 31.28
C TRP A 82 17.53 9.18 32.30
N GLN A 83 17.29 7.87 32.27
CA GLN A 83 17.99 6.92 33.15
C GLN A 83 19.49 6.88 32.88
N ILE A 84 19.91 6.87 31.60
CA ILE A 84 21.33 6.90 31.22
C ILE A 84 21.98 8.20 31.70
N PHE A 85 21.31 9.34 31.53
CA PHE A 85 21.81 10.65 31.95
C PHE A 85 21.98 10.74 33.46
N THR A 86 20.96 10.35 34.23
CA THR A 86 21.02 10.34 35.70
C THR A 86 22.06 9.35 36.22
N GLY A 87 22.20 8.18 35.59
CA GLY A 87 23.28 7.24 35.88
C GLY A 87 24.67 7.84 35.65
N HIS A 88 24.87 8.52 34.51
CA HIS A 88 26.13 9.22 34.23
C HIS A 88 26.43 10.33 35.23
N TRP A 89 25.41 11.12 35.60
CA TRP A 89 25.56 12.18 36.59
C TRP A 89 26.00 11.63 37.95
N ASN A 90 25.36 10.55 38.41
CA ASN A 90 25.68 9.90 39.67
C ASN A 90 27.09 9.31 39.66
N MET A 91 27.50 8.66 38.56
CA MET A 91 28.88 8.16 38.41
C MET A 91 29.91 9.29 38.43
N ALA A 92 29.64 10.40 37.75
CA ALA A 92 30.56 11.54 37.68
C ALA A 92 30.76 12.23 39.04
N HIS A 93 29.73 12.28 39.87
CA HIS A 93 29.79 12.92 41.20
C HIS A 93 30.00 11.93 42.35
N GLY A 94 30.10 10.62 42.05
CA GLY A 94 30.25 9.58 43.06
C GLY A 94 29.07 9.50 44.04
N ILE A 95 27.85 9.79 43.59
CA ILE A 95 26.62 9.78 44.40
C ILE A 95 25.94 8.41 44.24
N ASN A 96 25.27 7.90 45.29
CA ASN A 96 24.59 6.58 45.31
C ASN A 96 25.52 5.39 45.06
N LYS A 97 26.71 5.41 45.67
CA LYS A 97 27.55 4.20 45.76
C LYS A 97 26.78 3.17 46.60
N MET A 98 26.87 1.89 46.23
CA MET A 98 26.45 0.85 47.15
C MET A 98 27.49 0.80 48.25
N ASP A 99 27.08 1.06 49.49
CA ASP A 99 27.92 0.87 50.65
C ASP A 99 28.03 -0.64 50.91
N ASP A 100 29.27 -1.14 50.99
CA ASP A 100 29.60 -2.52 51.42
C ASP A 100 29.34 -2.71 52.92
#